data_AF-A0A9D7CV21-F1
#
_entry.id   AF-A0A9D7CV21-F1
#
_cell.length_a   1.000
_cell.length_b   1.000
_cell.length_c   1.000
_cell.angle_alpha   90.00
_cell.angle_beta   90.00
_cell.angle_gamma   90.00
#
_symmetry.space_group_name_H-M   'P 1'
#
loop_
_entity.id
_entity.type
_entity.pdbx_description
1 polymer ?
#
loop_
_entity_poly.entity_id
_entity_poly.type
_entity_poly.pdbx_seq_one_letter_code
_entity_poly.pdbx_strand_id
1 'polypeptide(L)'
;MLRTLALGSAFCLILTSCGGAPKRWGGGGGGASEGKGGKPAPTAPKVDYGALGEREVSGAYPVHPVNALGGALTGQLQATAPPDLRTGASGDGTPQTQLTFRIGAGGPMVCWVRGARTDAGTLLQNHLDEVKKEMEKHGVKGQLQTPEIAVEVEGNHPVLYADVPVVVAGANNEEKRGLIKLGVSTRDGGSLLCMHDEVGYRKTFRRIVGGFVTSLTVAGDRPQPVYTEISIAKLEGKTIGFAELYEFVEPTQIRTVQVLTSATTKRVDGKTAWTVSDSVRATFATPKGEVISIKSMTVANKKQVTSVELKRGKGPLDYVYEGVVNGTKVKGSFSTPRLIETESSLAVRAQQVASGKAKDLKYLAYDEEQRVEGPLEITVTREDPKTLSHKADDGRVWTTSIDALGLPERVMHPRDKAGERLIIERAYSQGQPSALAPAKKPQP
;
A
#
# COMPACT_ATOMS: atom_id res chain seq x y z
N MET A 1 -18.16 -16.65 7.21
CA MET A 1 -18.11 -16.27 5.78
C MET A 1 -18.28 -14.74 5.68
N LEU A 2 -17.17 -13.99 5.73
CA LEU A 2 -17.18 -12.54 5.48
C LEU A 2 -17.41 -12.31 3.97
N ARG A 3 -18.43 -11.50 3.62
CA ARG A 3 -18.64 -11.04 2.25
C ARG A 3 -18.14 -9.60 2.13
N THR A 4 -17.31 -9.42 1.12
CA THR A 4 -16.40 -8.34 0.76
C THR A 4 -17.11 -7.02 0.43
N LEU A 5 -16.66 -5.90 1.01
CA LEU A 5 -16.98 -4.54 0.56
C LEU A 5 -15.75 -3.98 -0.13
N ALA A 6 -15.85 -3.75 -1.43
CA ALA A 6 -14.74 -3.29 -2.27
C ALA A 6 -15.12 -1.96 -2.98
N LEU A 7 -14.22 -0.98 -2.90
CA LEU A 7 -14.02 0.00 -3.96
C LEU A 7 -13.31 -0.72 -5.11
N GLY A 8 -13.33 -0.14 -6.31
CA GLY A 8 -12.53 -0.61 -7.44
C GLY A 8 -11.13 -1.04 -6.97
N SER A 9 -10.92 -2.35 -7.04
CA SER A 9 -9.73 -3.10 -6.56
C SER A 9 -9.61 -3.27 -5.03
N ALA A 10 -9.77 -4.54 -4.63
CA ALA A 10 -9.32 -5.24 -3.40
C ALA A 10 -10.41 -5.66 -2.40
N PHE A 11 -10.59 -6.98 -2.24
CA PHE A 11 -10.04 -7.73 -1.09
C PHE A 11 -10.42 -9.22 -1.19
N CYS A 12 -9.49 -10.09 -1.60
CA CYS A 12 -9.68 -11.53 -1.53
C CYS A 12 -8.85 -12.20 -0.42
N LEU A 13 -9.49 -13.11 0.32
CA LEU A 13 -8.85 -14.07 1.23
C LEU A 13 -9.22 -15.49 0.82
N ILE A 14 -8.20 -16.33 0.71
CA ILE A 14 -8.30 -17.77 0.45
C ILE A 14 -8.42 -18.51 1.80
N LEU A 15 -9.44 -19.37 1.91
CA LEU A 15 -9.56 -20.40 2.95
C LEU A 15 -9.17 -21.75 2.33
N THR A 16 -8.25 -22.48 2.96
CA THR A 16 -8.19 -23.95 2.87
C THR A 16 -7.91 -24.54 4.24
N SER A 17 -8.80 -25.44 4.68
CA SER A 17 -8.77 -26.13 5.97
C SER A 17 -8.20 -27.55 5.85
N CYS A 18 -7.24 -27.83 6.75
CA CYS A 18 -6.89 -29.02 7.55
C CYS A 18 -7.19 -30.49 7.13
N GLY A 19 -6.16 -31.32 7.38
CA GLY A 19 -6.18 -32.69 7.94
C GLY A 19 -4.78 -33.33 7.83
N GLY A 20 -4.09 -33.90 8.83
CA GLY A 20 -4.34 -34.20 10.25
C GLY A 20 -3.01 -34.48 11.00
N ALA A 21 -3.08 -34.74 12.31
CA ALA A 21 -1.96 -34.84 13.27
C ALA A 21 -1.48 -36.31 13.53
N PRO A 22 -0.76 -36.64 14.64
CA PRO A 22 0.70 -36.54 14.84
C PRO A 22 1.36 -37.90 15.20
N LYS A 23 2.70 -37.97 15.26
CA LYS A 23 3.44 -39.05 15.98
C LYS A 23 4.56 -38.52 16.89
N ARG A 24 4.19 -38.41 18.16
CA ARG A 24 4.85 -38.85 19.40
C ARG A 24 6.27 -39.45 19.31
N TRP A 25 7.20 -38.88 20.07
CA TRP A 25 8.32 -39.48 20.83
C TRP A 25 8.61 -38.49 21.98
N GLY A 26 8.57 -38.80 23.28
CA GLY A 26 9.22 -39.89 24.02
C GLY A 26 10.73 -39.59 24.08
N GLY A 27 11.41 -39.30 25.18
CA GLY A 27 11.16 -39.34 26.63
C GLY A 27 12.52 -39.56 27.32
N GLY A 28 12.79 -38.89 28.45
CA GLY A 28 13.88 -39.16 29.39
C GLY A 28 15.26 -38.55 29.03
N GLY A 29 16.05 -38.01 29.96
CA GLY A 29 15.91 -37.94 31.40
C GLY A 29 17.11 -37.23 32.05
N GLY A 30 16.89 -36.74 33.27
CA GLY A 30 17.80 -36.79 34.42
C GLY A 30 19.18 -36.12 34.33
N GLY A 31 19.37 -35.09 35.15
CA GLY A 31 20.71 -34.59 35.51
C GLY A 31 20.67 -33.33 36.35
N ALA A 32 20.05 -33.38 37.53
CA ALA A 32 20.18 -32.34 38.55
C ALA A 32 21.59 -32.43 39.18
N SER A 33 22.30 -31.32 39.24
CA SER A 33 23.37 -31.12 40.21
C SER A 33 23.05 -29.91 41.07
N GLU A 34 22.96 -30.16 42.38
CA GLU A 34 22.74 -29.16 43.42
C GLU A 34 23.94 -28.23 43.56
N GLY A 35 23.63 -26.96 43.78
CA GLY A 35 24.60 -25.88 43.83
C GLY A 35 25.38 -25.79 45.14
N LYS A 36 26.44 -24.98 45.08
CA LYS A 36 27.01 -24.31 46.26
C LYS A 36 27.01 -22.80 46.04
N GLY A 37 26.35 -22.13 46.98
CA GLY A 37 26.37 -20.71 47.34
C GLY A 37 27.11 -19.72 46.43
N GLY A 38 26.34 -19.04 45.57
CA GLY A 38 26.68 -17.73 45.02
C GLY A 38 25.78 -16.67 45.64
N LYS A 39 26.35 -15.55 46.12
CA LYS A 39 25.61 -14.35 46.53
C LYS A 39 24.58 -13.97 45.45
N PRO A 40 23.37 -13.49 45.81
CA PRO A 40 22.40 -13.03 44.82
C PRO A 40 23.04 -11.94 43.98
N ALA A 41 23.14 -12.20 42.67
CA ALA A 41 23.61 -11.21 41.71
C ALA A 41 22.72 -9.96 41.83
N PRO A 42 23.29 -8.75 41.77
CA PRO A 42 22.51 -7.52 41.80
C PRO A 42 21.43 -7.59 40.72
N THR A 43 20.17 -7.38 41.13
CA THR A 43 19.02 -7.38 40.25
C THR A 43 19.28 -6.38 39.13
N ALA A 44 19.35 -6.86 37.89
CA ALA A 44 19.58 -5.99 36.75
C ALA A 44 18.50 -4.90 36.72
N PRO A 45 18.85 -3.62 36.51
CA PRO A 45 17.88 -2.54 36.48
C PRO A 45 16.83 -2.82 35.41
N LYS A 46 15.55 -2.72 35.79
CA LYS A 46 14.41 -2.93 34.89
C LYS A 46 14.46 -1.88 33.78
N VAL A 47 14.51 -2.33 32.53
CA VAL A 47 14.53 -1.44 31.35
C VAL A 47 13.18 -0.72 31.24
N ASP A 48 13.21 0.61 31.22
CA ASP A 48 12.02 1.45 30.99
C ASP A 48 11.82 1.65 29.47
N TYR A 49 11.02 0.78 28.89
CA TYR A 49 10.67 0.85 27.47
C TYR A 49 9.83 2.08 27.09
N GLY A 50 9.11 2.69 28.04
CA GLY A 50 8.37 3.93 27.80
C GLY A 50 9.34 5.09 27.59
N ALA A 51 10.27 5.27 28.52
CA ALA A 51 11.31 6.29 28.40
C ALA A 51 12.20 6.09 27.15
N LEU A 52 12.53 4.84 26.81
CA LEU A 52 13.30 4.54 25.59
C LEU A 52 12.56 4.91 24.30
N GLY A 53 11.22 4.79 24.28
CA GLY A 53 10.37 5.11 23.14
C GLY A 53 10.23 6.60 22.88
N GLU A 54 10.32 7.44 23.92
CA GLU A 54 10.26 8.90 23.82
C GLU A 54 11.58 9.56 23.37
N ARG A 55 12.66 8.78 23.24
CA ARG A 55 13.95 9.32 22.79
C ARG A 55 13.85 9.82 21.37
N GLU A 56 14.26 11.06 21.15
CA GLU A 56 14.35 11.69 19.84
C GLU A 56 15.64 12.50 19.77
N VAL A 57 16.16 12.74 18.56
CA VAL A 57 17.25 13.72 18.39
C VAL A 57 16.64 15.06 18.02
N SER A 58 16.99 16.08 18.79
CA SER A 58 16.77 17.48 18.44
C SER A 58 18.05 18.06 17.84
N GLY A 59 17.92 18.94 16.85
CA GLY A 59 19.05 19.61 16.20
C GLY A 59 19.04 19.49 14.67
N ALA A 60 19.80 20.37 14.03
CA ALA A 60 19.99 20.36 12.58
C ALA A 60 20.98 19.25 12.19
N TYR A 61 20.59 18.42 11.22
CA TYR A 61 21.49 17.46 10.61
C TYR A 61 22.15 18.09 9.38
N PRO A 62 23.46 17.89 9.17
CA PRO A 62 24.04 18.23 7.89
C PRO A 62 23.38 17.40 6.78
N VAL A 63 23.26 18.04 5.62
CA VAL A 63 22.67 17.45 4.42
C VAL A 63 23.80 16.91 3.56
N HIS A 64 23.70 15.64 3.17
CA HIS A 64 24.69 14.95 2.36
C HIS A 64 24.08 14.57 1.01
N PRO A 65 24.76 14.86 -0.11
CA PRO A 65 24.30 14.42 -1.42
C PRO A 65 24.36 12.90 -1.51
N VAL A 66 23.34 12.32 -2.12
CA VAL A 66 23.27 10.90 -2.45
C VAL A 66 23.27 10.74 -3.96
N ASN A 67 24.15 9.88 -4.45
CA ASN A 67 24.16 9.42 -5.83
C ASN A 67 24.09 7.88 -5.81
N ALA A 68 22.90 7.35 -6.10
CA ALA A 68 22.60 5.92 -6.13
C ALA A 68 22.50 5.43 -7.57
N LEU A 69 22.78 4.13 -7.78
CA LEU A 69 22.63 3.46 -9.07
C LEU A 69 23.34 4.16 -10.24
N GLY A 70 24.56 4.69 -10.00
CA GLY A 70 25.34 5.38 -11.02
C GLY A 70 24.70 6.68 -11.54
N GLY A 71 23.88 7.34 -10.72
CA GLY A 71 23.23 8.61 -11.04
C GLY A 71 21.80 8.47 -11.52
N ALA A 72 21.29 7.24 -11.67
CA ALA A 72 19.88 7.03 -12.02
C ALA A 72 18.93 7.52 -10.92
N LEU A 73 19.39 7.56 -9.67
CA LEU A 73 18.68 8.13 -8.53
C LEU A 73 19.62 9.04 -7.73
N THR A 74 19.25 10.30 -7.58
CA THR A 74 20.01 11.29 -6.80
C THR A 74 19.12 11.94 -5.75
N GLY A 75 19.68 12.43 -4.66
CA GLY A 75 18.89 13.07 -3.60
C GLY A 75 19.76 13.70 -2.52
N GLN A 76 19.11 14.15 -1.45
CA GLN A 76 19.74 14.81 -0.30
C GLN A 76 19.33 14.09 0.99
N LEU A 77 20.31 13.67 1.78
CA LEU A 77 20.10 12.89 3.00
C LEU A 77 20.56 13.65 4.24
N GLN A 78 19.67 13.82 5.20
CA GLN A 78 19.99 14.34 6.53
C GLN A 78 20.60 13.25 7.40
N ALA A 79 21.86 13.38 7.78
CA ALA A 79 22.57 12.40 8.62
C ALA A 79 23.72 13.04 9.40
N THR A 80 24.19 12.41 10.47
CA THR A 80 25.29 12.96 11.28
C THR A 80 26.63 12.95 10.56
N ALA A 81 26.76 12.13 9.51
CA ALA A 81 27.93 11.99 8.66
C ALA A 81 27.48 11.51 7.27
N PRO A 82 28.34 11.63 6.23
CA PRO A 82 28.04 11.10 4.90
C PRO A 82 27.70 9.60 4.95
N PRO A 83 26.73 9.12 4.14
CA PRO A 83 26.35 7.70 4.12
C PRO A 83 27.43 6.82 3.47
N ASP A 84 27.61 5.60 3.99
CA ASP A 84 28.31 4.52 3.27
C ASP A 84 27.39 3.97 2.17
N LEU A 85 27.87 3.92 0.94
CA LEU A 85 27.11 3.52 -0.25
C LEU A 85 27.64 2.20 -0.79
N ARG A 86 26.77 1.18 -0.90
CA ARG A 86 27.10 -0.12 -1.48
C ARG A 86 26.14 -0.45 -2.61
N THR A 87 26.64 -0.43 -3.83
CA THR A 87 25.85 -0.76 -5.02
C THR A 87 26.02 -2.24 -5.39
N GLY A 88 24.93 -2.87 -5.79
CA GLY A 88 24.88 -4.26 -6.23
C GLY A 88 23.53 -4.54 -6.91
N ALA A 89 23.04 -5.76 -6.75
CA ALA A 89 21.72 -6.17 -7.20
C ALA A 89 20.95 -6.84 -6.07
N SER A 90 19.63 -6.70 -6.06
CA SER A 90 18.75 -7.48 -5.18
C SER A 90 18.69 -8.95 -5.61
N GLY A 91 18.04 -9.80 -4.80
CA GLY A 91 17.92 -11.24 -5.08
C GLY A 91 17.19 -11.58 -6.40
N ASP A 92 16.44 -10.64 -6.97
CA ASP A 92 15.78 -10.76 -8.28
C ASP A 92 16.61 -10.17 -9.44
N GLY A 93 17.86 -9.75 -9.19
CA GLY A 93 18.75 -9.15 -10.19
C GLY A 93 18.54 -7.66 -10.44
N THR A 94 17.56 -7.01 -9.79
CA THR A 94 17.35 -5.56 -9.96
C THR A 94 18.51 -4.76 -9.35
N PRO A 95 19.08 -3.76 -10.05
CA PRO A 95 20.09 -2.89 -9.49
C PRO A 95 19.63 -2.22 -8.18
N GLN A 96 20.49 -2.21 -7.17
CA GLN A 96 20.20 -1.66 -5.84
C GLN A 96 21.42 -0.97 -5.24
N THR A 97 21.22 0.16 -4.57
CA THR A 97 22.22 0.80 -3.70
C THR A 97 21.74 0.78 -2.26
N GLN A 98 22.53 0.20 -1.36
CA GLN A 98 22.34 0.29 0.08
C GLN A 98 23.08 1.51 0.64
N LEU A 99 22.40 2.29 1.47
CA LEU A 99 22.91 3.43 2.20
C LEU A 99 22.94 3.08 3.69
N THR A 100 24.08 3.22 4.35
CA THR A 100 24.20 3.05 5.80
C THR A 100 24.68 4.35 6.43
N PHE A 101 23.94 4.89 7.39
CA PHE A 101 24.26 6.18 8.00
C PHE A 101 23.76 6.27 9.44
N ARG A 102 24.29 7.24 10.18
CA ARG A 102 23.93 7.48 11.58
C ARG A 102 23.02 8.69 11.72
N ILE A 103 22.11 8.59 12.68
CA ILE A 103 21.15 9.64 13.01
C ILE A 103 21.27 10.11 14.47
N GLY A 104 22.38 9.83 15.13
CA GLY A 104 22.56 10.09 16.57
C GLY A 104 21.93 9.03 17.49
N ALA A 105 21.36 7.98 16.91
CA ALA A 105 20.89 6.78 17.59
C ALA A 105 22.04 5.77 17.80
N GLY A 106 21.80 4.73 18.62
CA GLY A 106 22.78 3.68 18.86
C GLY A 106 22.97 2.77 17.64
N GLY A 107 21.87 2.43 16.98
CA GLY A 107 21.87 1.68 15.72
C GLY A 107 21.91 2.59 14.47
N PRO A 108 22.59 2.19 13.37
CA PRO A 108 22.53 2.93 12.12
C PRO A 108 21.15 2.81 11.46
N MET A 109 20.80 3.79 10.63
CA MET A 109 19.76 3.63 9.63
C MET A 109 20.34 2.98 8.38
N VAL A 110 19.53 2.12 7.77
CA VAL A 110 19.88 1.47 6.50
C VAL A 110 18.76 1.73 5.50
N CYS A 111 19.09 2.25 4.33
CA CYS A 111 18.13 2.42 3.24
C CYS A 111 18.58 1.64 2.00
N TRP A 112 17.63 1.15 1.23
CA TRP A 112 17.85 0.48 -0.05
C TRP A 112 17.08 1.21 -1.13
N VAL A 113 17.84 1.68 -2.12
CA VAL A 113 17.33 2.36 -3.32
C VAL A 113 17.42 1.38 -4.47
N ARG A 114 16.28 1.02 -5.06
CA ARG A 114 16.17 0.05 -6.15
C ARG A 114 15.89 0.73 -7.48
N GLY A 115 16.49 0.22 -8.55
CA GLY A 115 16.41 0.77 -9.93
C GLY A 115 15.14 0.40 -10.70
N ALA A 116 14.22 -0.33 -10.07
CA ALA A 116 12.90 -0.61 -10.61
C ALA A 116 11.85 -0.40 -9.52
N ARG A 117 10.62 -0.11 -9.95
CA ARG A 117 9.48 -0.01 -9.04
C ARG A 117 9.18 -1.40 -8.48
N THR A 118 9.02 -1.50 -7.17
CA THR A 118 8.37 -2.63 -6.51
C THR A 118 7.43 -2.04 -5.49
N ASP A 119 6.16 -2.42 -5.55
CA ASP A 119 5.13 -1.80 -4.72
C ASP A 119 5.40 -1.99 -3.23
N ALA A 120 4.89 -1.03 -2.44
CA ALA A 120 5.35 -0.81 -1.08
C ALA A 120 5.03 -2.02 -0.18
N GLY A 121 3.93 -2.70 -0.43
CA GLY A 121 3.52 -3.88 0.32
C GLY A 121 4.48 -5.05 0.15
N THR A 122 4.87 -5.33 -1.08
CA THR A 122 5.79 -6.39 -1.46
C THR A 122 7.18 -6.12 -0.91
N LEU A 123 7.67 -4.87 -1.00
CA LEU A 123 8.93 -4.47 -0.37
C LEU A 123 8.91 -4.67 1.14
N LEU A 124 7.85 -4.22 1.80
CA LEU A 124 7.67 -4.38 3.25
C LEU A 124 7.69 -5.87 3.64
N GLN A 125 6.93 -6.72 2.94
CA GLN A 125 6.89 -8.16 3.24
C GLN A 125 8.22 -8.85 3.02
N ASN A 126 8.87 -8.59 1.88
CA ASN A 126 10.16 -9.19 1.55
C ASN A 126 11.20 -8.87 2.63
N HIS A 127 11.24 -7.62 3.08
CA HIS A 127 12.20 -7.21 4.09
C HIS A 127 11.89 -7.79 5.48
N LEU A 128 10.62 -7.87 5.88
CA LEU A 128 10.26 -8.53 7.14
C LEU A 128 10.58 -10.03 7.13
N ASP A 129 10.51 -10.68 5.97
CA ASP A 129 10.93 -12.07 5.84
C ASP A 129 12.45 -12.24 5.86
N GLU A 130 13.20 -11.28 5.31
CA GLU A 130 14.67 -11.21 5.46
C GLU A 130 15.07 -11.07 6.92
N VAL A 131 14.41 -10.18 7.67
CA VAL A 131 14.63 -10.01 9.12
C VAL A 131 14.38 -11.33 9.86
N LYS A 132 13.25 -12.01 9.59
CA LYS A 132 12.97 -13.32 10.22
C LYS A 132 14.06 -14.35 9.91
N LYS A 133 14.50 -14.44 8.66
CA LYS A 133 15.57 -15.37 8.25
C LYS A 133 16.88 -15.06 8.95
N GLU A 134 17.24 -13.79 9.09
CA GLU A 134 18.46 -13.41 9.83
C GLU A 134 18.32 -13.70 11.33
N MET A 135 17.15 -13.48 11.94
CA MET A 135 16.88 -13.91 13.33
C MET A 135 17.07 -15.43 13.48
N GLU A 136 16.50 -16.24 12.60
CA GLU A 136 16.63 -17.70 12.61
C GLU A 136 18.08 -18.15 12.45
N LYS A 137 18.79 -17.58 11.46
CA LYS A 137 20.20 -17.86 11.17
C LYS A 137 21.12 -17.54 12.35
N HIS A 138 20.82 -16.48 13.10
CA HIS A 138 21.55 -16.11 14.31
C HIS A 138 21.03 -16.78 15.59
N GLY A 139 20.09 -17.72 15.48
CA GLY A 139 19.53 -18.44 16.63
C GLY A 139 18.71 -17.57 17.58
N VAL A 140 18.26 -16.40 17.13
CA VAL A 140 17.46 -15.46 17.92
C VAL A 140 16.04 -15.98 18.01
N LYS A 141 15.67 -16.52 19.17
CA LYS A 141 14.29 -16.94 19.46
C LYS A 141 13.43 -15.72 19.71
N GLY A 142 12.65 -15.30 18.72
CA GLY A 142 11.76 -14.16 18.84
C GLY A 142 10.61 -14.18 17.85
N GLN A 143 9.77 -13.16 17.93
CA GLN A 143 8.60 -12.98 17.08
C GLN A 143 8.48 -11.52 16.65
N LEU A 144 8.33 -11.30 15.34
CA LEU A 144 7.82 -10.04 14.80
C LEU A 144 6.32 -9.99 15.04
N GLN A 145 5.86 -8.94 15.71
CA GLN A 145 4.43 -8.69 15.91
C GLN A 145 3.83 -8.00 14.69
N THR A 146 2.50 -7.87 14.71
CA THR A 146 1.76 -7.14 13.68
C THR A 146 2.26 -5.69 13.58
N PRO A 147 2.62 -5.22 12.38
CA PRO A 147 3.01 -3.83 12.17
C PRO A 147 1.87 -2.85 12.46
N GLU A 148 2.19 -1.71 13.08
CA GLU A 148 1.36 -0.52 13.05
C GLU A 148 1.68 0.27 11.77
N ILE A 149 0.66 0.52 10.95
CA ILE A 149 0.81 1.16 9.65
C ILE A 149 0.41 2.64 9.75
N ALA A 150 1.23 3.51 9.17
CA ALA A 150 0.91 4.89 8.91
C ALA A 150 1.28 5.24 7.46
N VAL A 151 0.62 6.25 6.90
CA VAL A 151 0.96 6.80 5.59
C VAL A 151 1.06 8.31 5.73
N GLU A 152 2.14 8.87 5.23
CA GLU A 152 2.34 10.31 5.10
C GLU A 152 2.59 10.63 3.62
N VAL A 153 2.22 11.84 3.18
CA VAL A 153 2.50 12.31 1.82
C VAL A 153 3.63 13.32 1.89
N GLU A 154 4.75 12.98 1.27
CA GLU A 154 5.99 13.74 1.29
C GLU A 154 6.23 14.33 -0.11
N GLY A 155 5.95 15.62 -0.26
CA GLY A 155 5.81 16.26 -1.57
C GLY A 155 4.58 15.72 -2.31
N ASN A 156 4.82 14.96 -3.38
CA ASN A 156 3.79 14.29 -4.18
C ASN A 156 3.97 12.76 -4.18
N HIS A 157 4.59 12.20 -3.13
CA HIS A 157 4.85 10.77 -2.99
C HIS A 157 4.31 10.23 -1.68
N PRO A 158 3.62 9.08 -1.66
CA PRO A 158 3.27 8.42 -0.42
C PRO A 158 4.50 7.76 0.21
N VAL A 159 4.55 7.79 1.54
CA VAL A 159 5.49 7.01 2.34
C VAL A 159 4.68 6.15 3.30
N LEU A 160 4.77 4.83 3.13
CA LEU A 160 4.22 3.85 4.05
C LEU A 160 5.22 3.60 5.17
N TYR A 161 4.83 3.95 6.38
CA TYR A 161 5.56 3.65 7.59
C TYR A 161 4.99 2.42 8.27
N ALA A 162 5.88 1.53 8.72
CA ALA A 162 5.53 0.35 9.48
C ALA A 162 6.39 0.27 10.74
N ASP A 163 5.75 0.40 11.89
CA ASP A 163 6.35 0.21 13.20
C ASP A 163 6.08 -1.24 13.64
N VAL A 164 7.13 -2.07 13.67
CA VAL A 164 7.03 -3.52 13.89
C VAL A 164 7.60 -3.87 15.26
N PRO A 165 6.74 -4.13 16.26
CA PRO A 165 7.22 -4.55 17.58
C PRO A 165 7.89 -5.91 17.48
N VAL A 166 9.04 -6.04 18.16
CA VAL A 166 9.81 -7.29 18.20
C VAL A 166 9.87 -7.78 19.63
N VAL A 167 9.62 -9.06 19.82
CA VAL A 167 9.77 -9.74 21.11
C VAL A 167 10.83 -10.82 20.96
N VAL A 168 11.87 -10.78 21.79
CA VAL A 168 12.97 -11.75 21.79
C VAL A 168 13.11 -12.37 23.17
N ALA A 169 13.32 -13.69 23.21
CA ALA A 169 13.67 -14.40 24.43
C ALA A 169 15.10 -14.05 24.86
N GLY A 170 15.24 -13.52 26.07
CA GLY A 170 16.50 -13.27 26.76
C GLY A 170 16.94 -14.45 27.63
N ALA A 171 18.05 -14.25 28.35
CA ALA A 171 18.48 -15.19 29.38
C ALA A 171 17.45 -15.27 30.52
N ASN A 172 17.34 -16.41 31.19
CA ASN A 172 16.46 -16.61 32.35
C ASN A 172 14.96 -16.35 32.10
N ASN A 173 14.46 -16.62 30.89
CA ASN A 173 13.07 -16.35 30.47
C ASN A 173 12.68 -14.86 30.51
N GLU A 174 13.64 -13.93 30.53
CA GLU A 174 13.34 -12.50 30.37
C GLU A 174 12.94 -12.19 28.93
N GLU A 175 11.89 -11.40 28.75
CA GLU A 175 11.44 -10.96 27.43
C GLU A 175 12.06 -9.61 27.09
N LYS A 176 12.83 -9.54 26.00
CA LYS A 176 13.36 -8.28 25.46
C LYS A 176 12.43 -7.75 24.38
N ARG A 177 12.07 -6.48 24.47
CA ARG A 177 11.24 -5.78 23.49
C ARG A 177 12.07 -4.85 22.62
N GLY A 178 11.75 -4.80 21.34
CA GLY A 178 12.38 -3.95 20.33
C GLY A 178 11.34 -3.35 19.39
N LEU A 179 11.80 -2.45 18.52
CA LEU A 179 10.97 -1.83 17.49
C LEU A 179 11.77 -1.65 16.20
N ILE A 180 11.34 -2.36 15.16
CA ILE A 180 11.84 -2.13 13.81
C ILE A 180 10.92 -1.10 13.16
N LYS A 181 11.51 0.02 12.75
CA LYS A 181 10.86 1.06 11.95
C LYS A 181 11.17 0.83 10.49
N LEU A 182 10.16 0.84 9.64
CA LEU A 182 10.29 0.76 8.19
C LEU A 182 9.60 1.96 7.55
N GLY A 183 10.18 2.48 6.48
CA GLY A 183 9.60 3.54 5.66
C GLY A 183 9.79 3.18 4.20
N VAL A 184 8.69 3.08 3.45
CA VAL A 184 8.70 2.62 2.06
C VAL A 184 8.04 3.68 1.18
N SER A 185 8.75 4.09 0.13
CA SER A 185 8.20 4.98 -0.88
C SER A 185 8.52 4.43 -2.26
N THR A 186 7.50 4.35 -3.10
CA THR A 186 7.58 3.78 -4.45
C THR A 186 7.24 4.86 -5.46
N ARG A 187 7.92 4.85 -6.60
CA ARG A 187 7.69 5.78 -7.69
C ARG A 187 7.98 5.08 -9.01
N ASP A 188 7.59 5.71 -10.12
CA ASP A 188 8.03 5.19 -11.41
C ASP A 188 9.56 5.10 -11.43
N GLY A 189 10.08 4.02 -12.01
CA GLY A 189 11.50 3.68 -12.13
C GLY A 189 12.35 3.75 -10.86
N GLY A 190 11.78 3.53 -9.68
CA GLY A 190 12.56 3.25 -8.49
C GLY A 190 11.74 3.01 -7.23
N SER A 191 12.36 2.46 -6.20
CA SER A 191 11.74 2.32 -4.88
C SER A 191 12.76 2.49 -3.77
N LEU A 192 12.31 3.06 -2.66
CA LEU A 192 13.09 3.30 -1.46
C LEU A 192 12.47 2.52 -0.31
N LEU A 193 13.29 1.74 0.39
CA LEU A 193 12.95 1.20 1.72
C LEU A 193 14.02 1.65 2.71
N CYS A 194 13.63 2.23 3.83
CA CYS A 194 14.51 2.55 4.94
C CYS A 194 14.12 1.75 6.17
N MET A 195 15.11 1.33 6.96
CA MET A 195 14.96 0.61 8.21
C MET A 195 15.76 1.25 9.33
N HIS A 196 15.20 1.22 10.54
CA HIS A 196 15.91 1.51 11.78
C HIS A 196 15.45 0.59 12.90
N ASP A 197 16.37 -0.11 13.54
CA ASP A 197 16.08 -1.02 14.65
C ASP A 197 16.49 -0.38 15.99
N GLU A 198 15.52 0.26 16.64
CA GLU A 198 15.67 0.85 17.98
C GLU A 198 14.31 1.27 18.54
N VAL A 199 14.08 1.23 19.86
CA VAL A 199 12.75 1.55 20.42
C VAL A 199 12.34 3.03 20.24
N GLY A 200 13.30 3.95 20.32
CA GLY A 200 13.06 5.39 20.16
C GLY A 200 13.23 5.86 18.72
N TYR A 201 13.29 7.18 18.53
CA TYR A 201 13.61 7.88 17.28
C TYR A 201 12.53 7.76 16.20
N ARG A 202 11.25 7.57 16.56
CA ARG A 202 10.16 7.44 15.59
C ARG A 202 9.99 8.71 14.77
N LYS A 203 9.94 9.87 15.41
CA LYS A 203 9.79 11.16 14.71
C LYS A 203 11.05 11.50 13.91
N THR A 204 12.22 11.23 14.48
CA THR A 204 13.51 11.42 13.80
C THR A 204 13.61 10.58 12.54
N PHE A 205 13.24 9.29 12.62
CA PHE A 205 13.21 8.38 11.47
C PHE A 205 12.29 8.89 10.36
N ARG A 206 11.02 9.20 10.69
CA ARG A 206 10.05 9.70 9.69
C ARG A 206 10.52 10.98 9.02
N ARG A 207 11.00 11.96 9.80
CA ARG A 207 11.54 13.21 9.26
C ARG A 207 12.69 12.99 8.27
N ILE A 208 13.63 12.09 8.59
CA ILE A 208 14.78 11.81 7.72
C ILE A 208 14.34 11.06 6.46
N VAL A 209 13.45 10.07 6.59
CA VAL A 209 12.91 9.34 5.43
C VAL A 209 12.10 10.27 4.53
N GLY A 210 11.17 11.05 5.09
CA GLY A 210 10.33 11.98 4.34
C GLY A 210 11.15 13.07 3.63
N GLY A 211 12.16 13.63 4.31
CA GLY A 211 13.11 14.55 3.70
C GLY A 211 13.88 13.92 2.54
N PHE A 212 14.35 12.67 2.72
CA PHE A 212 15.05 11.95 1.66
C PHE A 212 14.12 11.67 0.46
N VAL A 213 12.89 11.19 0.70
CA VAL A 213 11.85 10.95 -0.31
C VAL A 213 11.55 12.20 -1.12
N THR A 214 11.37 13.34 -0.45
CA THR A 214 11.06 14.64 -1.09
C THR A 214 12.21 15.11 -1.98
N SER A 215 13.46 14.88 -1.56
CA SER A 215 14.64 15.30 -2.32
C SER A 215 15.05 14.35 -3.44
N LEU A 216 14.52 13.12 -3.44
CA LEU A 216 14.95 12.08 -4.35
C LEU A 216 14.42 12.39 -5.75
N THR A 217 15.30 12.33 -6.75
CA THR A 217 14.98 12.53 -8.17
C THR A 217 15.42 11.31 -8.96
N VAL A 218 14.60 10.92 -9.94
CA VAL A 218 14.90 9.80 -10.83
C VAL A 218 15.32 10.35 -12.19
N ALA A 219 16.44 9.87 -12.71
CA ALA A 219 16.93 10.29 -14.02
C ALA A 219 16.09 9.72 -15.17
N GLY A 220 16.09 10.46 -16.29
CA GLY A 220 15.50 10.07 -17.56
C GLY A 220 14.20 10.81 -17.89
N ASP A 221 13.90 10.87 -19.19
CA ASP A 221 12.68 11.47 -19.70
C ASP A 221 11.52 10.47 -19.56
N ARG A 222 10.65 10.70 -18.59
CA ARG A 222 9.46 9.88 -18.36
C ARG A 222 8.20 10.67 -18.65
N PRO A 223 7.16 10.03 -19.23
CA PRO A 223 5.86 10.67 -19.38
C PRO A 223 5.39 11.20 -18.03
N GLN A 224 5.08 12.49 -17.98
CA GLN A 224 4.52 13.09 -16.78
C GLN A 224 3.00 12.93 -16.81
N PRO A 225 2.37 12.51 -15.71
CA PRO A 225 0.92 12.45 -15.64
C PRO A 225 0.31 13.85 -15.69
N VAL A 226 -0.84 14.00 -16.37
CA VAL A 226 -1.62 15.24 -16.36
C VAL A 226 -2.42 15.42 -15.07
N TYR A 227 -2.66 14.32 -14.36
CA TYR A 227 -3.31 14.29 -13.06
C TYR A 227 -2.66 13.23 -12.17
N THR A 228 -2.39 13.60 -10.92
CA THR A 228 -1.92 12.68 -9.88
C THR A 228 -2.80 12.84 -8.65
N GLU A 229 -3.15 11.72 -8.01
CA GLU A 229 -3.85 11.70 -6.74
C GLU A 229 -3.22 10.68 -5.79
N ILE A 230 -3.17 11.01 -4.50
CA ILE A 230 -2.85 10.06 -3.44
C ILE A 230 -4.00 10.08 -2.44
N SER A 231 -4.50 8.88 -2.16
CA SER A 231 -5.59 8.64 -1.23
C SER A 231 -5.14 7.69 -0.12
N ILE A 232 -5.52 7.96 1.13
CA ILE A 232 -5.17 7.15 2.30
C ILE A 232 -6.36 6.27 2.68
N ALA A 233 -6.13 4.97 2.84
CA ALA A 233 -7.14 4.00 3.24
C ALA A 233 -7.09 3.75 4.75
N LYS A 234 -8.25 3.79 5.41
CA LYS A 234 -8.44 3.56 6.85
C LYS A 234 -9.52 2.51 7.09
N LEU A 235 -9.25 1.52 7.93
CA LEU A 235 -10.21 0.51 8.38
C LEU A 235 -10.43 0.67 9.89
N GLU A 236 -11.69 0.86 10.32
CA GLU A 236 -12.03 1.16 11.72
C GLU A 236 -11.21 2.34 12.30
N GLY A 237 -10.94 3.35 11.46
CA GLY A 237 -10.17 4.54 11.83
C GLY A 237 -8.64 4.34 11.86
N LYS A 238 -8.13 3.11 11.67
CA LYS A 238 -6.70 2.83 11.57
C LYS A 238 -6.25 2.88 10.11
N THR A 239 -5.13 3.53 9.83
CA THR A 239 -4.53 3.51 8.50
C THR A 239 -4.13 2.10 8.12
N ILE A 240 -4.54 1.66 6.93
CA ILE A 240 -4.19 0.35 6.39
C ILE A 240 -3.39 0.43 5.10
N GLY A 241 -3.27 1.61 4.48
CA GLY A 241 -2.56 1.72 3.21
C GLY A 241 -2.88 3.00 2.45
N PHE A 242 -2.55 3.00 1.17
CA PHE A 242 -2.75 4.14 0.28
C PHE A 242 -3.02 3.67 -1.15
N ALA A 243 -3.67 4.53 -1.92
CA ALA A 243 -3.83 4.42 -3.36
C ALA A 243 -3.17 5.61 -4.05
N GLU A 244 -2.51 5.34 -5.17
CA GLU A 244 -2.01 6.32 -6.12
C GLU A 244 -2.86 6.23 -7.39
N LEU A 245 -3.20 7.37 -7.97
CA LEU A 245 -3.84 7.46 -9.28
C LEU A 245 -3.02 8.38 -10.17
N TYR A 246 -2.67 7.89 -11.36
CA TYR A 246 -1.94 8.63 -12.37
C TYR A 246 -2.75 8.63 -13.67
N GLU A 247 -3.04 9.80 -14.23
CA GLU A 247 -3.66 9.92 -15.55
C GLU A 247 -2.64 10.47 -16.55
N PHE A 248 -2.51 9.78 -17.68
CA PHE A 248 -1.68 10.17 -18.82
C PHE A 248 -2.57 10.40 -20.04
N VAL A 249 -2.27 11.45 -20.80
CA VAL A 249 -2.90 11.71 -22.10
C VAL A 249 -1.96 11.26 -23.20
N GLU A 250 -2.43 10.35 -24.02
CA GLU A 250 -1.75 9.86 -25.21
C GLU A 250 -2.51 10.35 -26.47
N PRO A 251 -1.92 10.34 -27.68
CA PRO A 251 -2.54 10.95 -28.86
C PRO A 251 -3.96 10.47 -29.19
N THR A 252 -4.28 9.22 -28.88
CA THR A 252 -5.56 8.57 -29.22
C THR A 252 -6.32 8.03 -28.02
N GLN A 253 -5.75 8.09 -26.83
CA GLN A 253 -6.32 7.47 -25.63
C GLN A 253 -5.88 8.16 -24.34
N ILE A 254 -6.63 7.93 -23.29
CA ILE A 254 -6.28 8.25 -21.91
C ILE A 254 -5.84 6.94 -21.25
N ARG A 255 -4.72 6.99 -20.54
CA ARG A 255 -4.24 5.88 -19.71
C ARG A 255 -4.28 6.29 -18.25
N THR A 256 -5.07 5.59 -17.45
CA THR A 256 -5.14 5.77 -16.00
C THR A 256 -4.48 4.58 -15.33
N VAL A 257 -3.52 4.82 -14.45
CA VAL A 257 -2.84 3.79 -13.65
C VAL A 257 -3.19 4.04 -12.19
N GLN A 258 -3.88 3.09 -11.58
CA GLN A 258 -4.15 3.06 -10.16
C GLN A 258 -3.23 2.03 -9.51
N VAL A 259 -2.56 2.40 -8.43
CA VAL A 259 -1.79 1.48 -7.60
C VAL A 259 -2.32 1.54 -6.18
N LEU A 260 -2.60 0.40 -5.58
CA LEU A 260 -3.10 0.28 -4.21
C LEU A 260 -2.14 -0.60 -3.43
N THR A 261 -1.63 -0.08 -2.32
CA THR A 261 -0.93 -0.89 -1.31
C THR A 261 -1.75 -0.88 -0.04
N SER A 262 -1.98 -2.05 0.55
CA SER A 262 -2.63 -2.16 1.85
C SER A 262 -2.06 -3.29 2.70
N ALA A 263 -2.10 -3.11 4.01
CA ALA A 263 -1.68 -4.03 5.04
C ALA A 263 -2.78 -4.09 6.11
N THR A 264 -3.45 -5.25 6.20
CA THR A 264 -4.59 -5.47 7.10
C THR A 264 -4.33 -6.67 8.01
N THR A 265 -5.10 -6.75 9.07
CA THR A 265 -5.05 -7.87 10.02
C THR A 265 -6.40 -8.54 10.08
N LYS A 266 -6.45 -9.86 9.99
CA LYS A 266 -7.67 -10.63 10.25
C LYS A 266 -7.39 -11.71 11.27
N ARG A 267 -8.42 -12.06 12.05
CA ARG A 267 -8.36 -13.25 12.88
C ARG A 267 -8.69 -14.47 12.02
N VAL A 268 -7.77 -15.42 11.96
CA VAL A 268 -7.91 -16.73 11.32
C VAL A 268 -7.59 -17.78 12.39
N ASP A 269 -8.55 -18.64 12.71
CA ASP A 269 -8.42 -19.70 13.72
C ASP A 269 -7.90 -19.20 15.08
N GLY A 270 -8.42 -18.07 15.54
CA GLY A 270 -8.01 -17.44 16.81
C GLY A 270 -6.64 -16.75 16.79
N LYS A 271 -5.91 -16.80 15.67
CA LYS A 271 -4.63 -16.12 15.47
C LYS A 271 -4.80 -14.88 14.59
N THR A 272 -4.11 -13.80 14.92
CA THR A 272 -4.06 -12.62 14.05
C THR A 272 -3.12 -12.92 12.88
N ALA A 273 -3.69 -13.05 11.69
CA ALA A 273 -2.96 -13.14 10.43
C ALA A 273 -2.85 -11.74 9.82
N TRP A 274 -1.63 -11.35 9.49
CA TRP A 274 -1.35 -10.11 8.76
C TRP A 274 -1.35 -10.41 7.26
N THR A 275 -2.03 -9.57 6.48
CA THR A 275 -2.11 -9.67 5.03
C THR A 275 -1.67 -8.37 4.42
N VAL A 276 -0.71 -8.43 3.50
CA VAL A 276 -0.37 -7.29 2.65
C VAL A 276 -0.77 -7.61 1.23
N SER A 277 -1.33 -6.60 0.58
CA SER A 277 -1.77 -6.67 -0.80
C SER A 277 -1.25 -5.45 -1.54
N ASP A 278 -0.69 -5.71 -2.72
CA ASP A 278 -0.48 -4.70 -3.75
C ASP A 278 -1.42 -4.99 -4.92
N SER A 279 -2.01 -3.96 -5.50
CA SER A 279 -2.83 -4.05 -6.69
C SER A 279 -2.45 -2.95 -7.67
N VAL A 280 -2.36 -3.29 -8.95
CA VAL A 280 -2.17 -2.34 -10.03
C VAL A 280 -3.30 -2.52 -11.02
N ARG A 281 -3.93 -1.42 -11.41
CA ARG A 281 -4.98 -1.37 -12.42
C ARG A 281 -4.67 -0.30 -13.46
N ALA A 282 -4.43 -0.72 -14.69
CA ALA A 282 -4.28 0.15 -15.84
C ALA A 282 -5.58 0.16 -16.64
N THR A 283 -6.21 1.32 -16.79
CA THR A 283 -7.40 1.55 -17.61
C THR A 283 -7.01 2.37 -18.84
N PHE A 284 -7.37 1.88 -20.01
CA PHE A 284 -7.20 2.59 -21.28
C PHE A 284 -8.58 3.00 -21.78
N ALA A 285 -8.75 4.27 -22.12
CA ALA A 285 -10.03 4.84 -22.51
C ALA A 285 -9.89 5.79 -23.71
N THR A 286 -10.98 6.05 -24.42
CA THR A 286 -11.02 7.10 -25.45
C THR A 286 -10.85 8.49 -24.79
N PRO A 287 -10.56 9.57 -25.54
CA PRO A 287 -10.52 10.93 -24.98
C PRO A 287 -11.82 11.40 -24.31
N LYS A 288 -12.94 10.71 -24.55
CA LYS A 288 -14.23 10.96 -23.87
C LYS A 288 -14.38 10.21 -22.55
N GLY A 289 -13.39 9.39 -22.17
CA GLY A 289 -13.42 8.53 -20.99
C GLY A 289 -14.13 7.20 -21.18
N GLU A 290 -14.42 6.79 -22.42
CA GLU A 290 -15.06 5.50 -22.67
C GLU A 290 -14.00 4.38 -22.61
N VAL A 291 -14.18 3.40 -21.72
CA VAL A 291 -13.19 2.34 -21.49
C VAL A 291 -13.02 1.46 -22.73
N ILE A 292 -11.76 1.23 -23.11
CA ILE A 292 -11.32 0.37 -24.20
C ILE A 292 -10.80 -0.96 -23.63
N SER A 293 -9.95 -0.87 -22.60
CA SER A 293 -9.43 -2.05 -21.90
C SER A 293 -9.05 -1.74 -20.46
N ILE A 294 -9.02 -2.79 -19.64
CA ILE A 294 -8.56 -2.76 -18.25
C ILE A 294 -7.60 -3.92 -18.07
N LYS A 295 -6.44 -3.65 -17.47
CA LYS A 295 -5.50 -4.67 -17.01
C LYS A 295 -5.36 -4.52 -15.52
N SER A 296 -5.63 -5.58 -14.77
CA SER A 296 -5.45 -5.58 -13.33
C SER A 296 -4.57 -6.73 -12.89
N MET A 297 -3.87 -6.50 -11.78
CA MET A 297 -3.10 -7.52 -11.08
C MET A 297 -3.15 -7.22 -9.60
N THR A 298 -3.46 -8.24 -8.80
CA THR A 298 -3.41 -8.17 -7.34
C THR A 298 -2.49 -9.27 -6.83
N VAL A 299 -1.51 -8.89 -6.02
CA VAL A 299 -0.62 -9.79 -5.30
C VAL A 299 -0.91 -9.64 -3.81
N ALA A 300 -1.28 -10.74 -3.16
CA ALA A 300 -1.49 -10.78 -1.72
C ALA A 300 -0.56 -11.82 -1.09
N ASN A 301 0.18 -11.43 -0.05
CA ASN A 301 1.14 -12.30 0.63
C ASN A 301 2.11 -13.02 -0.34
N LYS A 302 2.64 -12.25 -1.31
CA LYS A 302 3.53 -12.72 -2.40
C LYS A 302 2.92 -13.75 -3.36
N LYS A 303 1.61 -13.96 -3.30
CA LYS A 303 0.88 -14.81 -4.25
C LYS A 303 0.04 -13.93 -5.14
N GLN A 304 0.20 -14.08 -6.45
CA GLN A 304 -0.74 -13.50 -7.40
C GLN A 304 -2.11 -14.13 -7.14
N VAL A 305 -3.08 -13.31 -6.74
CA VAL A 305 -4.45 -13.76 -6.49
C VAL A 305 -5.37 -13.38 -7.65
N THR A 306 -5.13 -12.23 -8.28
CA THR A 306 -5.91 -11.73 -9.41
C THR A 306 -4.97 -11.26 -10.52
N SER A 307 -5.28 -11.60 -11.77
CA SER A 307 -4.72 -10.96 -12.96
C SER A 307 -5.73 -11.10 -14.08
N VAL A 308 -6.38 -10.00 -14.46
CA VAL A 308 -7.46 -10.01 -15.44
C VAL A 308 -7.20 -8.94 -16.48
N GLU A 309 -7.45 -9.30 -17.73
CA GLU A 309 -7.53 -8.36 -18.83
C GLU A 309 -8.97 -8.31 -19.36
N LEU A 310 -9.56 -7.12 -19.35
CA LEU A 310 -10.83 -6.79 -19.99
C LEU A 310 -10.55 -5.98 -21.26
N LYS A 311 -11.19 -6.32 -22.38
CA LYS A 311 -11.08 -5.58 -23.65
C LYS A 311 -12.45 -5.46 -24.32
N ARG A 312 -12.65 -4.41 -25.13
CA ARG A 312 -13.80 -4.38 -26.04
C ARG A 312 -13.81 -5.59 -26.98
N GLY A 313 -15.00 -6.13 -27.21
CA GLY A 313 -15.28 -7.23 -28.12
C GLY A 313 -15.58 -6.75 -29.54
N LYS A 314 -16.52 -7.43 -30.22
CA LYS A 314 -16.89 -7.12 -31.61
C LYS A 314 -17.68 -5.81 -31.72
N GLY A 315 -18.59 -5.55 -30.79
CA GLY A 315 -19.33 -4.30 -30.68
C GLY A 315 -18.76 -3.33 -29.64
N PRO A 316 -19.13 -2.05 -29.69
CA PRO A 316 -18.68 -1.03 -28.73
C PRO A 316 -19.16 -1.29 -27.29
N LEU A 317 -20.24 -2.06 -27.13
CA LEU A 317 -20.83 -2.42 -25.83
C LEU A 317 -20.48 -3.85 -25.38
N ASP A 318 -19.76 -4.59 -26.22
CA ASP A 318 -19.33 -5.95 -25.93
C ASP A 318 -17.95 -5.91 -25.29
N TYR A 319 -17.72 -6.77 -24.32
CA TYR A 319 -16.44 -6.93 -23.66
C TYR A 319 -16.07 -8.40 -23.53
N VAL A 320 -14.78 -8.68 -23.60
CA VAL A 320 -14.20 -10.01 -23.40
C VAL A 320 -13.21 -9.90 -22.25
N TYR A 321 -13.24 -10.87 -21.34
CA TYR A 321 -12.31 -10.96 -20.23
C TYR A 321 -11.58 -12.30 -20.25
N GLU A 322 -10.32 -12.28 -19.82
CA GLU A 322 -9.51 -13.48 -19.63
C GLU A 322 -8.50 -13.25 -18.51
N GLY A 323 -8.24 -14.28 -17.70
CA GLY A 323 -7.24 -14.20 -16.65
C GLY A 323 -7.45 -15.17 -15.50
N VAL A 324 -7.09 -14.73 -14.31
CA VAL A 324 -7.19 -15.44 -13.04
C VAL A 324 -7.85 -14.54 -12.02
N VAL A 325 -8.89 -15.03 -11.34
CA VAL A 325 -9.53 -14.37 -10.19
C VAL A 325 -9.48 -15.34 -9.02
N ASN A 326 -8.88 -14.91 -7.91
CA ASN A 326 -8.75 -15.70 -6.68
C ASN A 326 -8.12 -17.08 -6.93
N GLY A 327 -7.11 -17.13 -7.81
CA GLY A 327 -6.44 -18.37 -8.22
C GLY A 327 -7.20 -19.25 -9.23
N THR A 328 -8.42 -18.86 -9.61
CA THR A 328 -9.26 -19.60 -10.57
C THR A 328 -9.15 -18.96 -11.95
N LYS A 329 -8.88 -19.75 -13.00
CA LYS A 329 -8.87 -19.26 -14.38
C LYS A 329 -10.28 -18.87 -14.80
N VAL A 330 -10.40 -17.70 -15.42
CA VAL A 330 -11.65 -17.12 -15.89
C VAL A 330 -11.50 -16.70 -17.35
N LYS A 331 -12.53 -16.93 -18.16
CA LYS A 331 -12.60 -16.47 -19.54
C LYS A 331 -14.05 -16.37 -19.97
N GLY A 332 -14.42 -15.28 -20.61
CA GLY A 332 -15.78 -15.09 -21.09
C GLY A 332 -15.98 -13.74 -21.77
N SER A 333 -17.24 -13.43 -22.01
CA SER A 333 -17.66 -12.16 -22.60
C SER A 333 -19.02 -11.75 -22.05
N PHE A 334 -19.28 -10.44 -22.07
CA PHE A 334 -20.57 -9.88 -21.72
C PHE A 334 -20.87 -8.65 -22.57
N SER A 335 -22.15 -8.31 -22.69
CA SER A 335 -22.60 -7.07 -23.32
C SER A 335 -23.18 -6.16 -22.25
N THR A 336 -23.06 -4.85 -22.47
CA THR A 336 -23.49 -3.82 -21.52
C THR A 336 -24.61 -2.97 -22.12
N PRO A 337 -25.53 -2.41 -21.30
CA PRO A 337 -26.58 -1.53 -21.82
C PRO A 337 -26.06 -0.15 -22.23
N ARG A 338 -24.84 0.21 -21.82
CA ARG A 338 -24.14 1.47 -22.10
C ARG A 338 -22.64 1.28 -21.90
N LEU A 339 -21.83 2.22 -22.39
CA LEU A 339 -20.37 2.14 -22.24
C LEU A 339 -19.94 2.15 -20.76
N ILE A 340 -18.83 1.46 -20.48
CA ILE A 340 -18.11 1.63 -19.21
C ILE A 340 -17.28 2.91 -19.35
N GLU A 341 -17.26 3.74 -18.31
CA GLU A 341 -16.69 5.09 -18.35
C GLU A 341 -15.63 5.24 -17.24
N THR A 342 -14.64 6.10 -17.45
CA THR A 342 -13.67 6.45 -16.40
C THR A 342 -14.32 7.34 -15.35
N GLU A 343 -13.81 7.27 -14.13
CA GLU A 343 -14.25 8.15 -13.03
C GLU A 343 -14.11 9.63 -13.37
N SER A 344 -13.02 10.02 -14.04
CA SER A 344 -12.81 11.40 -14.49
C SER A 344 -13.90 11.90 -15.45
N SER A 345 -14.44 11.04 -16.31
CA SER A 345 -15.54 11.38 -17.22
C SER A 345 -16.93 11.40 -16.53
N LEU A 346 -17.03 10.80 -15.35
CA LEU A 346 -18.26 10.80 -14.55
C LEU A 346 -18.35 12.04 -13.64
N ALA A 347 -17.23 12.66 -13.29
CA ALA A 347 -17.15 13.75 -12.32
C ALA A 347 -18.09 14.94 -12.62
N VAL A 348 -18.20 15.40 -13.87
CA VAL A 348 -19.14 16.49 -14.22
C VAL A 348 -20.60 16.10 -13.94
N ARG A 349 -20.98 14.86 -14.25
CA ARG A 349 -22.35 14.36 -14.00
C ARG A 349 -22.57 14.15 -12.50
N ALA A 350 -21.57 13.69 -11.76
CA ALA A 350 -21.63 13.61 -10.30
C ALA A 350 -21.88 15.00 -9.69
N GLN A 351 -21.21 16.04 -10.19
CA GLN A 351 -21.42 17.43 -9.77
C GLN A 351 -22.82 17.95 -10.11
N GLN A 352 -23.40 17.52 -11.22
CA GLN A 352 -24.80 17.85 -11.56
C GLN A 352 -25.78 17.21 -10.57
N VAL A 353 -25.54 15.98 -10.14
CA VAL A 353 -26.33 15.32 -9.09
C VAL A 353 -26.18 16.06 -7.76
N ALA A 354 -24.94 16.35 -7.33
CA ALA A 354 -24.67 17.04 -6.07
C ALA A 354 -25.29 18.45 -6.01
N SER A 355 -25.26 19.18 -7.13
CA SER A 355 -25.91 20.50 -7.24
C SER A 355 -27.44 20.45 -7.38
N GLY A 356 -28.04 19.26 -7.55
CA GLY A 356 -29.47 19.07 -7.78
C GLY A 356 -29.92 19.41 -9.21
N LYS A 357 -28.98 19.65 -10.14
CA LYS A 357 -29.29 19.84 -11.57
C LYS A 357 -29.68 18.53 -12.25
N ALA A 358 -29.23 17.40 -11.73
CA ALA A 358 -29.66 16.06 -12.11
C ALA A 358 -30.25 15.35 -10.88
N LYS A 359 -31.28 14.52 -11.10
CA LYS A 359 -31.91 13.73 -10.03
C LYS A 359 -31.02 12.58 -9.57
N ASP A 360 -30.44 11.87 -10.53
CA ASP A 360 -29.55 10.74 -10.31
C ASP A 360 -28.52 10.63 -11.44
N LEU A 361 -27.50 9.80 -11.21
CA LEU A 361 -26.53 9.35 -12.21
C LEU A 361 -26.47 7.83 -12.15
N LYS A 362 -26.61 7.16 -13.29
CA LYS A 362 -26.38 5.73 -13.42
C LYS A 362 -25.15 5.46 -14.26
N TYR A 363 -24.23 4.65 -13.75
CA TYR A 363 -23.02 4.25 -14.47
C TYR A 363 -22.71 2.77 -14.27
N LEU A 364 -21.72 2.26 -15.00
CA LEU A 364 -21.25 0.89 -14.92
C LEU A 364 -19.84 0.86 -14.34
N ALA A 365 -19.62 0.03 -13.31
CA ALA A 365 -18.32 -0.18 -12.70
C ALA A 365 -17.90 -1.64 -12.87
N TYR A 366 -16.82 -1.90 -13.62
CA TYR A 366 -16.26 -3.24 -13.71
C TYR A 366 -15.31 -3.50 -12.55
N ASP A 367 -15.54 -4.57 -11.79
CA ASP A 367 -14.63 -5.04 -10.76
C ASP A 367 -14.61 -6.57 -10.82
N GLU A 368 -13.50 -7.11 -11.30
CA GLU A 368 -13.27 -8.53 -11.53
C GLU A 368 -13.27 -9.36 -10.25
N GLU A 369 -13.00 -8.77 -9.09
CA GLU A 369 -13.04 -9.48 -7.80
C GLU A 369 -14.47 -9.61 -7.27
N GLN A 370 -15.39 -8.76 -7.75
CA GLN A 370 -16.79 -8.72 -7.33
C GLN A 370 -17.71 -9.47 -8.29
N ARG A 371 -17.56 -9.21 -9.60
CA ARG A 371 -18.39 -9.80 -10.65
C ARG A 371 -17.61 -9.84 -11.97
N VAL A 372 -16.92 -10.95 -12.20
CA VAL A 372 -16.09 -11.12 -13.41
C VAL A 372 -16.93 -11.16 -14.69
N GLU A 373 -18.17 -11.66 -14.60
CA GLU A 373 -19.08 -11.85 -15.73
C GLU A 373 -19.78 -10.56 -16.20
N GLY A 374 -19.54 -9.41 -15.57
CA GLY A 374 -20.09 -8.13 -16.03
C GLY A 374 -20.04 -7.00 -15.00
N PRO A 375 -20.15 -5.74 -15.44
CA PRO A 375 -19.98 -4.57 -14.57
C PRO A 375 -21.21 -4.37 -13.69
N LEU A 376 -21.02 -3.83 -12.50
CA LEU A 376 -22.06 -3.43 -11.56
C LEU A 376 -22.75 -2.17 -12.04
N GLU A 377 -24.08 -2.14 -11.99
CA GLU A 377 -24.83 -0.91 -12.19
C GLU A 377 -24.86 -0.13 -10.87
N ILE A 378 -24.33 1.08 -10.90
CA ILE A 378 -24.32 1.98 -9.75
C ILE A 378 -25.29 3.12 -10.00
N THR A 379 -26.20 3.35 -9.05
CA THR A 379 -27.06 4.53 -9.01
C THR A 379 -26.53 5.50 -7.96
N VAL A 380 -26.30 6.74 -8.37
CA VAL A 380 -25.82 7.84 -7.53
C VAL A 380 -26.95 8.81 -7.30
N THR A 381 -27.16 9.19 -6.06
CA THR A 381 -28.16 10.15 -5.64
C THR A 381 -27.54 11.17 -4.70
N ARG A 382 -28.15 12.35 -4.62
CA ARG A 382 -27.70 13.41 -3.72
C ARG A 382 -28.10 13.11 -2.28
N GLU A 383 -27.17 13.19 -1.33
CA GLU A 383 -27.49 13.30 0.10
C GLU A 383 -27.50 14.77 0.53
N ASP A 384 -26.46 15.51 0.14
CA ASP A 384 -26.31 16.94 0.41
C ASP A 384 -25.54 17.63 -0.74
N PRO A 385 -25.27 18.96 -0.71
CA PRO A 385 -24.56 19.65 -1.80
C PRO A 385 -23.15 19.14 -2.15
N LYS A 386 -22.49 18.38 -1.27
CA LYS A 386 -21.13 17.83 -1.45
C LYS A 386 -21.05 16.32 -1.26
N THR A 387 -22.10 15.68 -0.77
CA THR A 387 -22.13 14.24 -0.49
C THR A 387 -23.13 13.53 -1.40
N LEU A 388 -22.66 12.45 -2.01
CA LEU A 388 -23.41 11.56 -2.87
C LEU A 388 -23.58 10.19 -2.21
N SER A 389 -24.77 9.62 -2.30
CA SER A 389 -25.06 8.24 -1.95
C SER A 389 -24.96 7.37 -3.20
N HIS A 390 -24.24 6.26 -3.11
CA HIS A 390 -24.08 5.29 -4.18
C HIS A 390 -24.74 3.99 -3.77
N LYS A 391 -25.51 3.39 -4.69
CA LYS A 391 -26.12 2.07 -4.52
C LYS A 391 -25.82 1.20 -5.72
N ALA A 392 -25.17 0.07 -5.48
CA ALA A 392 -24.95 -0.97 -6.47
C ALA A 392 -26.19 -1.87 -6.62
N ASP A 393 -26.33 -2.49 -7.79
CA ASP A 393 -27.37 -3.48 -8.10
C ASP A 393 -27.30 -4.74 -7.21
N ASP A 394 -26.13 -5.05 -6.63
CA ASP A 394 -25.95 -6.12 -5.65
C ASP A 394 -26.31 -5.73 -4.19
N GLY A 395 -26.81 -4.51 -3.99
CA GLY A 395 -27.29 -4.00 -2.71
C GLY A 395 -26.25 -3.30 -1.85
N ARG A 396 -24.97 -3.21 -2.27
CA ARG A 396 -23.98 -2.40 -1.56
C ARG A 396 -24.31 -0.91 -1.64
N VAL A 397 -23.99 -0.21 -0.55
CA VAL A 397 -24.19 1.23 -0.41
C VAL A 397 -22.92 1.85 0.15
N TRP A 398 -22.56 3.03 -0.34
CA TRP A 398 -21.49 3.86 0.20
C TRP A 398 -21.76 5.33 -0.08
N THR A 399 -21.04 6.20 0.62
CA THR A 399 -21.15 7.64 0.43
C THR A 399 -19.83 8.21 -0.09
N THR A 400 -19.91 9.21 -0.96
CA THR A 400 -18.74 9.92 -1.48
C THR A 400 -18.92 11.42 -1.28
N SER A 401 -17.98 12.06 -0.57
CA SER A 401 -17.83 13.51 -0.62
C SER A 401 -17.01 13.89 -1.86
N ILE A 402 -17.43 14.92 -2.58
CA ILE A 402 -16.78 15.38 -3.82
C ILE A 402 -16.30 16.82 -3.72
N ASP A 403 -15.29 17.17 -4.52
CA ASP A 403 -14.79 18.53 -4.65
C ASP A 403 -15.59 19.37 -5.67
N ALA A 404 -15.11 20.58 -5.94
CA ALA A 404 -15.76 21.49 -6.89
C ALA A 404 -15.79 20.97 -8.34
N LEU A 405 -14.90 20.04 -8.69
CA LEU A 405 -14.83 19.39 -10.00
C LEU A 405 -15.68 18.12 -10.07
N GLY A 406 -16.28 17.71 -8.95
CA GLY A 406 -17.03 16.47 -8.82
C GLY A 406 -16.16 15.23 -8.65
N LEU A 407 -14.87 15.40 -8.32
CA LEU A 407 -13.96 14.30 -8.03
C LEU A 407 -14.07 13.88 -6.55
N PRO A 408 -13.91 12.59 -6.22
CA PRO A 408 -13.95 12.13 -4.83
C PRO A 408 -12.89 12.79 -3.95
N GLU A 409 -13.31 13.28 -2.78
CA GLU A 409 -12.42 13.67 -1.68
C GLU A 409 -12.40 12.61 -0.60
N ARG A 410 -13.54 11.94 -0.40
CA ARG A 410 -13.70 10.95 0.67
C ARG A 410 -14.76 9.93 0.28
N VAL A 411 -14.39 8.66 0.28
CA VAL A 411 -15.32 7.54 0.11
C VAL A 411 -15.46 6.81 1.44
N MET A 412 -16.70 6.56 1.87
CA MET A 412 -16.99 5.84 3.10
C MET A 412 -17.92 4.66 2.79
N HIS A 413 -17.40 3.46 3.03
CA HIS A 413 -18.21 2.25 3.06
C HIS A 413 -18.72 2.06 4.49
N PRO A 414 -20.04 1.91 4.69
CA PRO A 414 -20.62 1.69 6.00
C PRO A 414 -20.10 0.39 6.60
N ARG A 415 -20.34 0.21 7.91
CA ARG A 415 -19.99 -1.01 8.63
C ARG A 415 -20.48 -2.24 7.86
N ASP A 416 -19.57 -3.14 7.53
CA ASP A 416 -19.91 -4.43 6.94
C ASP A 416 -20.62 -5.34 7.96
N LYS A 417 -20.86 -6.61 7.60
CA LYS A 417 -21.45 -7.58 8.53
C LYS A 417 -20.55 -7.89 9.74
N ALA A 418 -19.25 -7.65 9.65
CA ALA A 418 -18.30 -7.75 10.76
C ALA A 418 -18.25 -6.45 11.59
N GLY A 419 -18.98 -5.42 11.19
CA GLY A 419 -19.00 -4.13 11.86
C GLY A 419 -17.88 -3.19 11.41
N GLU A 420 -17.14 -3.49 10.34
CA GLU A 420 -15.96 -2.71 9.94
C GLU A 420 -16.29 -1.63 8.89
N ARG A 421 -15.82 -0.41 9.10
CA ARG A 421 -15.98 0.78 8.26
C ARG A 421 -14.66 1.08 7.55
N LEU A 422 -14.72 1.08 6.22
CA LEU A 422 -13.62 1.49 5.36
C LEU A 422 -13.82 2.95 4.93
N ILE A 423 -12.76 3.76 5.07
CA ILE A 423 -12.70 5.14 4.60
C ILE A 423 -11.50 5.26 3.66
N ILE A 424 -11.70 5.85 2.49
CA ILE A 424 -10.63 6.31 1.61
C ILE A 424 -10.72 7.83 1.54
N GLU A 425 -9.61 8.51 1.77
CA GLU A 425 -9.58 9.97 1.88
C GLU A 425 -8.42 10.52 1.04
N ARG A 426 -8.74 11.43 0.12
CA ARG A 426 -7.77 12.10 -0.73
C ARG A 426 -6.85 12.96 0.12
N ALA A 427 -5.57 12.65 0.12
CA ALA A 427 -4.54 13.36 0.87
C ALA A 427 -3.76 14.34 -0.02
N TYR A 428 -3.69 14.08 -1.32
CA TYR A 428 -3.00 14.92 -2.29
C TYR A 428 -3.65 14.80 -3.66
N SER A 429 -3.68 15.90 -4.40
CA SER A 429 -4.00 15.90 -5.83
C SER A 429 -3.27 17.02 -6.55
N GLN A 430 -2.82 16.77 -7.77
CA GLN A 430 -2.17 17.77 -8.62
C GLN A 430 -2.60 17.60 -10.08
N GLY A 431 -2.78 18.72 -10.76
CA GLY A 431 -3.24 18.77 -12.14
C GLY A 431 -4.76 18.68 -12.23
N GLN A 432 -5.26 18.33 -13.40
CA GLN A 432 -6.70 18.18 -13.65
C GLN A 432 -6.90 17.00 -14.62
N PRO A 433 -7.85 16.09 -14.36
CA PRO A 433 -8.16 15.04 -15.30
C PRO A 433 -8.54 15.60 -16.67
N SER A 434 -8.07 14.94 -17.72
CA SER A 434 -8.24 15.34 -19.12
C SER A 434 -9.70 15.49 -19.53
N ALA A 435 -10.59 14.65 -19.00
CA ALA A 435 -12.04 14.75 -19.22
C ALA A 435 -12.66 16.05 -18.66
N LEU A 436 -11.96 16.74 -17.76
CA LEU A 436 -12.38 17.98 -17.11
C LEU A 436 -11.62 19.20 -17.64
N ALA A 437 -10.51 18.99 -18.36
CA ALA A 437 -9.73 20.07 -18.94
C ALA A 437 -10.57 20.82 -19.99
N PRO A 438 -10.54 22.17 -20.01
CA PRO A 438 -11.20 22.93 -21.06
C PRO A 438 -10.65 22.48 -22.42
N ALA A 439 -11.53 22.23 -23.38
CA ALA A 439 -11.14 21.87 -24.73
C ALA A 439 -10.15 22.93 -25.25
N LYS A 440 -8.89 22.56 -25.47
CA LYS A 440 -7.93 23.46 -26.11
C LYS A 440 -8.53 23.82 -27.47
N LYS A 441 -8.78 25.12 -27.69
CA LYS A 441 -9.12 25.59 -29.03
C LYS A 441 -8.04 25.07 -29.98
N PRO A 442 -8.40 24.49 -31.14
CA PRO A 442 -7.40 24.14 -32.14
C PRO A 442 -6.54 25.39 -32.37
N GLN A 443 -5.22 25.27 -32.23
CA GLN A 443 -4.33 26.31 -32.72
C GLN A 443 -4.50 26.37 -34.24
N PRO A 444 -4.75 27.57 -34.81
CA PRO A 444 -5.04 27.74 -36.22
C PRO A 444 -3.88 27.30 -37.12
#